data_AF-A0A412G194-F1
#
_entry.id   AF-A0A412G194-F1
#
_cell.length_a   1.000
_cell.length_b   1.000
_cell.length_c   1.000
_cell.angle_alpha   90.00
_cell.angle_beta   90.00
_cell.angle_gamma   90.00
#
_symmetry.space_group_name_H-M   'P 1'
#
loop_
_entity.id
_entity.type
_entity.pdbx_description
1 polymer ?
#
loop_
_entity_poly.entity_id
_entity_poly.type
_entity_poly.pdbx_seq_one_letter_code
_entity_poly.pdbx_strand_id
1 'polypeptide(L)'
;MKVLASDFDGTLFFKGKFREEDLKQIRAFQAQGHQFGLCTGRPLAGVTGAIRESVRCDFMILSSGAQILDGEGRTLYKACIDLETAAQVGRRFSGELDFYYQTGEGTYCQRRTDGQIPASASILTAIPYRPFTRLDELPADIYGLSLYAETDAHAQETAAQINAQFPTLEAFQNEEWIDVARRGCSKGKGIELLKQQLSFKTIAGIGDSYNDIPLLRTTSPSFTFHSSPDAVKQEAQFLVDSLAEAVAVMMRMPEEKR
;
A
#
# COMPACT_ATOMS: atom_id res chain seq x y z
N MET A 1 10.15 -15.88 16.60
CA MET A 1 8.96 -15.22 16.00
C MET A 1 9.41 -14.44 14.79
N LYS A 2 8.81 -14.70 13.64
CA LYS A 2 9.06 -14.02 12.35
C LYS A 2 7.80 -13.22 11.97
N VAL A 3 7.97 -12.19 11.17
CA VAL A 3 6.87 -11.38 10.63
C VAL A 3 6.97 -11.36 9.11
N LEU A 4 5.84 -11.48 8.42
CA LEU A 4 5.73 -11.19 6.99
C LEU A 4 4.78 -10.02 6.78
N ALA A 5 5.32 -8.92 6.25
CA ALA A 5 4.53 -7.81 5.72
C ALA A 5 4.39 -7.98 4.22
N SER A 6 3.15 -8.02 3.73
CA SER A 6 2.84 -8.22 2.32
C SER A 6 2.16 -7.01 1.74
N ASP A 7 2.58 -6.58 0.56
CA ASP A 7 1.69 -5.79 -0.28
C ASP A 7 0.41 -6.56 -0.62
N PHE A 8 -0.62 -5.82 -1.02
CA PHE A 8 -1.93 -6.34 -1.34
C PHE A 8 -2.12 -6.61 -2.84
N ASP A 9 -2.12 -5.58 -3.69
CA ASP A 9 -2.47 -5.71 -5.10
C ASP A 9 -1.30 -6.30 -5.88
N GLY A 10 -1.51 -7.28 -6.75
CA GLY A 10 -0.38 -7.88 -7.50
C GLY A 10 0.55 -8.76 -6.64
N THR A 11 0.41 -8.72 -5.31
CA THR A 11 1.15 -9.54 -4.36
C THR A 11 0.27 -10.60 -3.66
N LEU A 12 -0.56 -10.22 -2.69
CA LEU A 12 -1.47 -11.15 -1.99
C LEU A 12 -2.76 -11.39 -2.78
N PHE A 13 -3.28 -10.34 -3.39
CA PHE A 13 -4.50 -10.30 -4.18
C PHE A 13 -4.12 -10.15 -5.65
N PHE A 14 -3.95 -11.30 -6.30
CA PHE A 14 -3.38 -11.40 -7.64
C PHE A 14 -4.48 -11.60 -8.68
N LYS A 15 -4.59 -10.68 -9.65
CA LYS A 15 -5.59 -10.74 -10.73
C LYS A 15 -7.02 -10.94 -10.21
N GLY A 16 -7.39 -10.20 -9.16
CA GLY A 16 -8.74 -10.19 -8.61
C GLY A 16 -9.08 -11.35 -7.67
N LYS A 17 -8.10 -12.15 -7.22
CA LYS A 17 -8.33 -13.28 -6.30
C LYS A 17 -7.14 -13.59 -5.41
N PHE A 18 -7.41 -14.27 -4.30
CA PHE A 18 -6.37 -14.92 -3.50
C PHE A 18 -6.01 -16.28 -4.10
N ARG A 19 -4.74 -16.69 -4.02
CA ARG A 19 -4.35 -18.07 -4.29
C ARG A 19 -4.56 -18.89 -3.02
N GLU A 20 -5.19 -20.07 -3.15
CA GLU A 20 -5.51 -20.91 -1.99
C GLU A 20 -4.27 -21.33 -1.19
N GLU A 21 -3.16 -21.62 -1.90
CA GLU A 21 -1.91 -22.02 -1.26
C GLU A 21 -1.29 -20.87 -0.45
N ASP A 22 -1.37 -19.62 -0.92
CA ASP A 22 -0.90 -18.45 -0.16
C ASP A 22 -1.68 -18.33 1.15
N LEU A 23 -3.01 -18.45 1.10
CA LEU A 23 -3.86 -18.38 2.30
C LEU A 23 -3.57 -19.54 3.27
N LYS A 24 -3.38 -20.76 2.76
CA LYS A 24 -3.04 -21.92 3.57
C LYS A 24 -1.67 -21.73 4.25
N GLN A 25 -0.70 -21.22 3.51
CA GLN A 25 0.65 -21.00 4.02
C GLN A 25 0.69 -19.87 5.07
N ILE A 26 -0.07 -18.79 4.87
CA ILE A 26 -0.26 -17.74 5.87
C ILE A 26 -0.86 -18.31 7.17
N ARG A 27 -1.92 -19.13 7.06
CA ARG A 27 -2.54 -19.77 8.24
C ARG A 27 -1.56 -20.68 8.97
N ALA A 28 -0.80 -21.50 8.24
CA ALA A 28 0.20 -22.39 8.83
C ALA A 28 1.37 -21.62 9.49
N PHE A 29 1.75 -20.49 8.90
CA PHE A 29 2.75 -19.57 9.45
C PHE A 29 2.26 -18.94 10.76
N GLN A 30 1.04 -18.43 10.79
CA GLN A 30 0.44 -17.86 12.00
C GLN A 30 0.23 -18.91 13.11
N ALA A 31 -0.16 -20.14 12.75
CA ALA A 31 -0.32 -21.24 13.71
C ALA A 31 0.98 -21.62 14.43
N GLN A 32 2.15 -21.28 13.88
CA GLN A 32 3.47 -21.45 14.50
C GLN A 32 3.87 -20.26 15.41
N GLY A 33 2.95 -19.33 15.68
CA GLY A 33 3.22 -18.15 16.51
C GLY A 33 4.00 -17.06 15.77
N HIS A 34 3.87 -17.00 14.44
CA HIS A 34 4.40 -15.91 13.62
C HIS A 34 3.28 -14.95 13.22
N GLN A 35 3.63 -13.79 12.66
CA GLN A 35 2.64 -12.75 12.36
C GLN A 35 2.64 -12.35 10.90
N PHE A 36 1.45 -12.21 10.35
CA PHE A 36 1.24 -11.76 8.98
C PHE A 36 0.47 -10.44 8.98
N GLY A 37 0.87 -9.49 8.15
CA GLY A 37 0.15 -8.24 8.00
C GLY A 37 0.27 -7.63 6.61
N LEU A 38 -0.62 -6.68 6.35
CA LEU A 38 -0.64 -5.96 5.07
C LEU A 38 0.23 -4.71 5.13
N CYS A 39 0.76 -4.32 3.98
CA CYS A 39 1.49 -3.09 3.76
C CYS A 39 1.14 -2.53 2.38
N THR A 40 0.07 -1.73 2.29
CA THR A 40 -0.58 -1.37 1.01
C THR A 40 -0.78 0.15 0.86
N GLY A 41 -0.89 0.61 -0.39
CA GLY A 41 -1.36 1.95 -0.73
C GLY A 41 -2.87 2.15 -0.50
N ARG A 42 -3.64 1.07 -0.35
CA ARG A 42 -5.09 1.15 -0.14
C ARG A 42 -5.45 1.65 1.27
N PRO A 43 -6.60 2.34 1.42
CA PRO A 43 -7.19 2.59 2.73
C PRO A 43 -7.84 1.32 3.29
N LEU A 44 -8.18 1.32 4.58
CA LEU A 44 -8.85 0.19 5.25
C LEU A 44 -10.09 -0.30 4.47
N ALA A 45 -10.94 0.64 4.03
CA ALA A 45 -12.14 0.33 3.25
C ALA A 45 -11.83 -0.39 1.93
N GLY A 46 -10.64 -0.17 1.35
CA GLY A 46 -10.20 -0.77 0.10
C GLY A 46 -9.74 -2.22 0.19
N VAL A 47 -9.49 -2.73 1.40
CA VAL A 47 -9.06 -4.12 1.63
C VAL A 47 -10.07 -4.94 2.44
N THR A 48 -10.85 -4.29 3.31
CA THR A 48 -11.72 -4.97 4.29
C THR A 48 -12.65 -5.99 3.66
N GLY A 49 -13.31 -5.64 2.54
CA GLY A 49 -14.25 -6.54 1.87
C GLY A 49 -13.60 -7.82 1.36
N ALA A 50 -12.37 -7.74 0.84
CA ALA A 50 -11.65 -8.89 0.30
C ALA A 50 -11.07 -9.78 1.41
N ILE A 51 -10.51 -9.18 2.46
CA ILE A 51 -9.76 -9.94 3.48
C ILE A 51 -10.64 -10.55 4.56
N ARG A 52 -11.82 -9.97 4.83
CA ARG A 52 -12.67 -10.31 6.00
C ARG A 52 -12.89 -11.81 6.21
N GLU A 53 -13.13 -12.56 5.14
CA GLU A 53 -13.41 -14.01 5.19
C GLU A 53 -12.23 -14.85 4.69
N SER A 54 -11.17 -14.21 4.20
CA SER A 54 -10.08 -14.87 3.46
C SER A 54 -8.79 -14.97 4.28
N VAL A 55 -8.40 -13.89 4.96
CA VAL A 55 -7.10 -13.79 5.62
C VAL A 55 -7.18 -12.94 6.90
N ARG A 56 -6.62 -13.46 7.99
CA ARG A 56 -6.46 -12.74 9.25
C ARG A 56 -5.15 -11.95 9.22
N CYS A 57 -5.22 -10.64 9.44
CA CYS A 57 -4.04 -9.78 9.55
C CYS A 57 -3.77 -9.46 11.02
N ASP A 58 -2.54 -9.67 11.48
CA ASP A 58 -2.06 -9.32 12.82
C ASP A 58 -1.70 -7.83 12.94
N PHE A 59 -1.53 -7.15 11.81
CA PHE A 59 -1.38 -5.70 11.67
C PHE A 59 -1.71 -5.27 10.23
N MET A 60 -1.96 -3.99 10.03
CA MET A 60 -2.16 -3.39 8.71
C MET A 60 -1.46 -2.04 8.63
N ILE A 61 -0.59 -1.88 7.65
CA ILE A 61 -0.01 -0.61 7.22
C ILE A 61 -0.77 -0.21 5.95
N LEU A 62 -1.49 0.90 6.02
CA LEU A 62 -2.48 1.34 5.03
C LEU A 62 -2.10 2.73 4.51
N SER A 63 -2.66 3.11 3.36
CA SER A 63 -2.48 4.43 2.75
C SER A 63 -0.99 4.81 2.65
N SER A 64 -0.16 3.87 2.17
CA SER A 64 1.30 4.03 2.06
C SER A 64 1.96 4.45 3.38
N GLY A 65 1.52 3.85 4.50
CA GLY A 65 2.10 4.09 5.83
C GLY A 65 1.54 5.30 6.57
N ALA A 66 0.50 5.95 6.03
CA ALA A 66 -0.21 7.02 6.72
C ALA A 66 -1.12 6.51 7.84
N GLN A 67 -1.52 5.24 7.83
CA GLN A 67 -2.29 4.64 8.93
C GLN A 67 -1.71 3.26 9.27
N ILE A 68 -1.56 2.98 10.58
CA ILE A 68 -1.12 1.67 11.08
C ILE A 68 -2.15 1.18 12.10
N LEU A 69 -2.65 -0.03 11.89
CA LEU A 69 -3.59 -0.70 12.77
C LEU A 69 -2.97 -2.01 13.30
N ASP A 70 -3.31 -2.40 14.53
CA ASP A 70 -3.05 -3.75 15.02
C ASP A 70 -4.12 -4.76 14.55
N GLY A 71 -3.96 -6.03 14.92
CA GLY A 71 -4.89 -7.11 14.55
C GLY A 71 -6.27 -7.04 15.20
N GLU A 72 -6.48 -6.14 16.17
CA GLU A 72 -7.80 -5.82 16.74
C GLU A 72 -8.44 -4.60 16.05
N GLY A 73 -7.74 -3.99 15.10
CA GLY A 73 -8.17 -2.78 14.40
C GLY A 73 -7.92 -1.48 15.16
N ARG A 74 -7.15 -1.51 16.26
CA ARG A 74 -6.79 -0.30 17.01
C ARG A 74 -5.73 0.48 16.26
N THR A 75 -5.89 1.79 16.19
CA THR A 75 -4.91 2.67 15.54
C THR A 75 -3.65 2.82 16.39
N LEU A 76 -2.52 2.35 15.84
CA LEU A 76 -1.19 2.52 16.41
C LEU A 76 -0.54 3.83 15.93
N TYR A 77 -0.84 4.24 14.70
CA TYR A 77 -0.33 5.47 14.11
C TYR A 77 -1.30 6.01 13.06
N LYS A 78 -1.38 7.34 12.97
CA LYS A 78 -1.99 8.02 11.83
C LYS A 78 -1.25 9.32 11.48
N ALA A 79 -1.19 9.63 10.20
CA ALA A 79 -0.70 10.88 9.64
C ALA A 79 -1.65 11.30 8.53
N CYS A 80 -1.96 12.60 8.47
CA CYS A 80 -2.91 13.14 7.50
C CYS A 80 -2.24 14.21 6.65
N ILE A 81 -2.65 14.28 5.39
CA ILE A 81 -2.41 15.43 4.52
C ILE A 81 -3.36 16.54 4.99
N ASP A 82 -2.86 17.76 5.13
CA ASP A 82 -3.74 18.89 5.44
C ASP A 82 -4.62 19.23 4.24
N LEU A 83 -5.87 19.64 4.52
CA LEU A 83 -6.88 19.89 3.51
C LEU A 83 -6.42 20.90 2.45
N GLU A 84 -5.68 21.93 2.85
CA GLU A 84 -5.20 22.95 1.92
C GLU A 84 -4.14 22.40 0.97
N THR A 85 -3.18 21.61 1.45
CA THR A 85 -2.23 20.90 0.59
C THR A 85 -2.94 19.94 -0.37
N ALA A 86 -3.87 19.12 0.13
CA ALA A 86 -4.64 18.21 -0.72
C ALA A 86 -5.42 18.98 -1.80
N ALA A 87 -6.01 20.12 -1.44
CA ALA A 87 -6.70 21.03 -2.35
C ALA A 87 -5.76 21.65 -3.39
N GLN A 88 -4.52 22.01 -3.03
CA GLN A 88 -3.54 22.55 -3.97
C GLN A 88 -3.13 21.51 -5.01
N VAL A 89 -2.94 20.25 -4.61
CA VAL A 89 -2.68 19.15 -5.56
C VAL A 89 -3.88 18.96 -6.48
N GLY A 90 -5.10 18.92 -5.92
CA GLY A 90 -6.34 18.85 -6.68
C GLY A 90 -6.44 19.97 -7.73
N ARG A 91 -6.27 21.23 -7.33
CA ARG A 91 -6.30 22.37 -8.26
C ARG A 91 -5.24 22.30 -9.35
N ARG A 92 -4.07 21.72 -9.05
CA ARG A 92 -2.97 21.60 -10.00
C ARG A 92 -3.25 20.54 -11.07
N PHE A 93 -3.81 19.39 -10.70
CA PHE A 93 -3.93 18.25 -11.63
C PHE A 93 -5.37 17.78 -11.90
N SER A 94 -6.41 18.43 -11.39
CA SER A 94 -7.81 18.00 -11.59
C SER A 94 -8.29 18.02 -13.03
N GLY A 95 -7.59 18.73 -13.93
CA GLY A 95 -7.85 18.68 -15.37
C GLY A 95 -7.25 17.45 -16.07
N GLU A 96 -6.30 16.77 -15.41
CA GLU A 96 -5.43 15.74 -15.99
C GLU A 96 -5.68 14.36 -15.36
N LEU A 97 -6.06 14.31 -14.07
CA LEU A 97 -6.10 13.08 -13.27
C LEU A 97 -7.44 12.89 -12.55
N ASP A 98 -7.81 11.64 -12.31
CA ASP A 98 -8.83 11.29 -11.32
C ASP A 98 -8.20 11.16 -9.93
N PHE A 99 -8.86 11.75 -8.93
CA PHE A 99 -8.40 11.77 -7.55
C PHE A 99 -9.29 10.91 -6.65
N TYR A 100 -8.67 10.09 -5.82
CA TYR A 100 -9.32 9.32 -4.77
C TYR A 100 -8.73 9.70 -3.42
N TYR A 101 -9.47 10.48 -2.65
CA TYR A 101 -9.12 10.95 -1.31
C TYR A 101 -9.45 9.85 -0.32
N GLN A 102 -8.43 9.33 0.34
CA GLN A 102 -8.54 8.26 1.32
C GLN A 102 -8.74 8.87 2.71
N THR A 103 -9.91 8.66 3.32
CA THR A 103 -10.25 9.32 4.60
C THR A 103 -10.71 8.34 5.68
N GLY A 104 -10.81 8.83 6.92
CA GLY A 104 -11.40 8.10 8.04
C GLY A 104 -12.85 7.65 7.83
N GLU A 105 -13.59 8.29 6.92
CA GLU A 105 -15.01 8.00 6.66
C GLU A 105 -15.25 7.28 5.33
N GLY A 106 -14.18 6.87 4.66
CA GLY A 106 -14.21 6.22 3.35
C GLY A 106 -13.48 6.99 2.27
N THR A 107 -13.66 6.57 1.03
CA THR A 107 -12.99 7.18 -0.13
C THR A 107 -13.89 8.22 -0.77
N TYR A 108 -13.36 9.39 -1.07
CA TYR A 108 -14.04 10.44 -1.82
C TYR A 108 -13.37 10.62 -3.18
N CYS A 109 -14.13 10.83 -4.24
CA CYS A 109 -13.60 10.93 -5.59
C CYS A 109 -13.88 12.30 -6.21
N GLN A 110 -12.83 12.91 -6.75
CA GLN A 110 -12.92 14.06 -7.65
C GLN A 110 -12.46 13.59 -9.03
N ARG A 111 -13.39 13.62 -9.99
CA ARG A 111 -13.14 13.18 -11.35
C ARG A 111 -12.54 14.31 -12.18
N ARG A 112 -11.76 13.95 -13.20
CA ARG A 112 -11.40 14.92 -14.25
C ARG A 112 -12.62 15.43 -15.01
N THR A 113 -12.53 16.67 -15.48
CA THR A 113 -13.65 17.39 -16.12
C THR A 113 -14.17 16.77 -17.42
N ASP A 114 -13.40 15.92 -18.10
CA ASP A 114 -13.80 15.27 -19.36
C ASP A 114 -14.66 14.00 -19.20
N GLY A 115 -14.90 13.56 -17.96
CA GLY A 115 -15.97 12.63 -17.60
C GLY A 115 -15.83 11.17 -18.07
N GLN A 116 -14.73 10.76 -18.72
CA GLN A 116 -14.59 9.37 -19.14
C GLN A 116 -14.12 8.48 -18.00
N ILE A 117 -14.85 7.38 -17.76
CA ILE A 117 -14.41 6.27 -16.90
C ILE A 117 -13.51 5.37 -17.76
N PRO A 118 -12.20 5.28 -17.51
CA PRO A 118 -11.34 4.33 -18.19
C PRO A 118 -11.80 2.91 -17.85
N ALA A 119 -12.02 2.06 -18.84
CA ALA A 119 -12.39 0.66 -18.61
C ALA A 119 -11.33 -0.12 -17.78
N SER A 120 -10.07 0.31 -17.85
CA SER A 120 -8.93 -0.18 -17.05
C SER A 120 -9.06 0.11 -15.55
N ALA A 121 -9.80 1.16 -15.16
CA ALA A 121 -10.01 1.48 -13.76
C ALA A 121 -10.91 0.46 -13.03
N SER A 122 -11.53 -0.48 -13.75
CA SER A 122 -12.56 -1.42 -13.23
C SER A 122 -12.14 -2.31 -12.05
N ILE A 123 -10.84 -2.58 -11.84
CA ILE A 123 -10.37 -3.44 -10.74
C ILE A 123 -10.14 -2.64 -9.44
N LEU A 124 -9.64 -1.40 -9.54
CA LEU A 124 -9.43 -0.49 -8.39
C LEU A 124 -10.65 0.41 -8.09
N THR A 125 -11.52 0.67 -9.07
CA THR A 125 -12.84 1.34 -8.88
C THR A 125 -13.86 0.46 -8.16
N ALA A 126 -13.52 -0.78 -7.82
CA ALA A 126 -14.32 -1.64 -6.95
C ALA A 126 -14.35 -1.15 -5.49
N ILE A 127 -13.49 -0.19 -5.10
CA ILE A 127 -13.56 0.46 -3.79
C ILE A 127 -14.75 1.44 -3.82
N PRO A 128 -15.77 1.28 -2.94
CA PRO A 128 -16.86 2.22 -2.85
C PRO A 128 -16.33 3.63 -2.57
N TYR A 129 -16.72 4.59 -3.40
CA TYR A 129 -16.35 5.99 -3.24
C TYR A 129 -17.56 6.91 -3.27
N ARG A 130 -17.41 8.09 -2.70
CA ARG A 130 -18.39 9.17 -2.73
C ARG A 130 -17.89 10.30 -3.64
N PRO A 131 -18.60 10.65 -4.72
CA PRO A 131 -18.24 11.84 -5.48
C PRO A 131 -18.44 13.08 -4.62
N PHE A 132 -17.58 14.08 -4.79
CA PHE A 132 -17.71 15.38 -4.11
C PHE A 132 -17.34 16.51 -5.07
N THR A 133 -17.82 17.72 -4.80
CA THR A 133 -17.57 18.88 -5.67
C THR A 133 -16.87 20.04 -4.97
N ARG A 134 -17.01 20.13 -3.64
CA ARG A 134 -16.41 21.18 -2.82
C ARG A 134 -15.52 20.57 -1.74
N LEU A 135 -14.36 21.19 -1.51
CA LEU A 135 -13.36 20.67 -0.59
C LEU A 135 -13.85 20.63 0.87
N ASP A 136 -14.82 21.46 1.25
CA ASP A 136 -15.44 21.45 2.58
C ASP A 136 -16.38 20.25 2.81
N GLU A 137 -16.63 19.42 1.79
CA GLU A 137 -17.30 18.13 1.91
C GLU A 137 -16.35 17.02 2.38
N LEU A 138 -15.03 17.23 2.28
CA LEU A 138 -14.05 16.23 2.69
C LEU A 138 -13.90 16.21 4.22
N PRO A 139 -13.85 15.01 4.83
CA PRO A 139 -13.43 14.86 6.22
C PRO A 139 -12.03 15.41 6.47
N ALA A 140 -11.76 15.85 7.70
CA ALA A 140 -10.45 16.41 8.08
C ALA A 140 -9.31 15.38 8.02
N ASP A 141 -9.59 14.11 8.31
CA ASP A 141 -8.60 13.04 8.34
C ASP A 141 -8.39 12.45 6.93
N ILE A 142 -7.58 13.14 6.10
CA ILE A 142 -7.15 12.65 4.78
C ILE A 142 -5.83 11.90 4.94
N TYR A 143 -5.86 10.56 4.90
CA TYR A 143 -4.66 9.74 5.06
C TYR A 143 -3.76 9.74 3.82
N GLY A 144 -4.35 9.85 2.63
CA GLY A 144 -3.61 9.84 1.37
C GLY A 144 -4.50 10.13 0.17
N LEU A 145 -3.86 10.21 -0.99
CA LEU A 145 -4.53 10.32 -2.29
C LEU A 145 -4.06 9.15 -3.17
N SER A 146 -4.97 8.53 -3.89
CA SER A 146 -4.60 7.70 -5.05
C SER A 146 -5.01 8.43 -6.32
N LEU A 147 -4.07 8.63 -7.23
CA LEU A 147 -4.29 9.35 -8.48
C LEU A 147 -4.14 8.37 -9.64
N TYR A 148 -5.05 8.43 -10.61
CA TYR A 148 -4.96 7.61 -11.81
C TYR A 148 -4.40 8.43 -12.97
N ALA A 149 -3.28 7.98 -13.55
CA ALA A 149 -2.53 8.70 -14.58
C ALA A 149 -2.55 8.02 -15.96
N GLU A 150 -3.37 6.98 -16.15
CA GLU A 150 -3.57 6.21 -17.38
C GLU A 150 -2.39 5.36 -17.88
N THR A 151 -1.15 5.82 -17.68
CA THR A 151 0.06 5.14 -18.13
C THR A 151 1.16 5.23 -17.08
N ASP A 152 2.06 4.24 -17.05
CA ASP A 152 3.24 4.22 -16.19
C ASP A 152 4.11 5.47 -16.35
N ALA A 153 4.33 5.93 -17.59
CA ALA A 153 5.18 7.08 -17.87
C ALA A 153 4.59 8.37 -17.26
N HIS A 154 3.28 8.57 -17.40
CA HIS A 154 2.59 9.72 -16.83
C HIS A 154 2.52 9.64 -15.30
N ALA A 155 2.33 8.44 -14.73
CA ALA A 155 2.37 8.22 -13.29
C ALA A 155 3.76 8.57 -12.72
N GLN A 156 4.83 8.09 -13.36
CA GLN A 156 6.21 8.38 -12.97
C GLN A 156 6.52 9.87 -13.01
N GLU A 157 6.19 10.55 -14.11
CA GLU A 157 6.43 11.98 -14.27
C GLU A 157 5.65 12.80 -13.24
N THR A 158 4.37 12.51 -13.07
CA THR A 158 3.51 13.21 -12.12
C THR A 158 3.95 12.98 -10.67
N ALA A 159 4.35 11.77 -10.30
CA ALA A 159 4.90 11.51 -8.97
C ALA A 159 6.16 12.35 -8.71
N ALA A 160 7.05 12.48 -9.70
CA ALA A 160 8.23 13.35 -9.61
C ALA A 160 7.82 14.84 -9.48
N GLN A 161 6.84 15.30 -10.25
CA GLN A 161 6.32 16.67 -10.16
C GLN A 161 5.72 16.96 -8.78
N ILE A 162 4.92 16.04 -8.22
CA ILE A 162 4.34 16.19 -6.87
C ILE A 162 5.45 16.29 -5.83
N ASN A 163 6.43 15.39 -5.87
CA ASN A 163 7.55 15.39 -4.92
C ASN A 163 8.39 16.68 -5.00
N ALA A 164 8.48 17.32 -6.16
CA ALA A 164 9.21 18.57 -6.35
C ALA A 164 8.40 19.81 -5.92
N GLN A 165 7.09 19.83 -6.17
CA GLN A 165 6.23 21.01 -5.94
C GLN A 165 5.65 21.06 -4.53
N PHE A 166 5.45 19.90 -3.88
CA PHE A 166 4.78 19.79 -2.58
C PHE A 166 5.71 19.14 -1.54
N PRO A 167 6.54 19.94 -0.84
CA PRO A 167 7.55 19.40 0.07
C PRO A 167 6.97 18.65 1.29
N THR A 168 5.71 18.92 1.63
CA THR A 168 4.96 18.27 2.71
C THR A 168 4.37 16.91 2.31
N LEU A 169 4.54 16.48 1.05
CA LEU A 169 4.04 15.22 0.51
C LEU A 169 5.18 14.28 0.07
N GLU A 170 4.87 12.99 0.01
CA GLU A 170 5.62 11.97 -0.73
C GLU A 170 4.67 11.28 -1.71
N ALA A 171 5.08 11.21 -2.97
CA ALA A 171 4.35 10.51 -4.03
C ALA A 171 5.15 9.32 -4.55
N PHE A 172 4.48 8.18 -4.70
CA PHE A 172 5.05 6.92 -5.16
C PHE A 172 4.29 6.46 -6.39
N GLN A 173 5.01 6.14 -7.47
CA GLN A 173 4.42 5.44 -8.60
C GLN A 173 3.94 4.05 -8.15
N ASN A 174 2.79 3.63 -8.66
CA ASN A 174 2.27 2.29 -8.51
C ASN A 174 1.60 1.88 -9.83
N GLU A 175 2.38 1.32 -10.76
CA GLU A 175 1.96 1.11 -12.16
C GLU A 175 1.47 2.43 -12.79
N GLU A 176 0.26 2.47 -13.36
CA GLU A 176 -0.38 3.68 -13.87
C GLU A 176 -1.06 4.56 -12.79
N TRP A 177 -0.91 4.19 -11.51
CA TRP A 177 -1.41 4.95 -10.36
C TRP A 177 -0.29 5.66 -9.62
N ILE A 178 -0.69 6.59 -8.76
CA ILE A 178 0.20 7.34 -7.87
C ILE A 178 -0.39 7.32 -6.48
N ASP A 179 0.35 6.79 -5.51
CA ASP A 179 0.01 6.88 -4.10
C ASP A 179 0.71 8.10 -3.50
N VAL A 180 -0.08 9.02 -2.96
CA VAL A 180 0.41 10.24 -2.30
C VAL A 180 0.07 10.19 -0.83
N ALA A 181 1.07 10.38 0.02
CA ALA A 181 0.92 10.45 1.46
C ALA A 181 1.63 11.70 2.00
N ARG A 182 1.42 11.98 3.29
CA ARG A 182 2.21 13.01 3.99
C ARG A 182 3.70 12.66 3.94
N ARG A 183 4.57 13.65 3.77
CA ARG A 183 6.03 13.51 3.85
C ARG A 183 6.44 12.73 5.10
N GLY A 184 7.34 11.76 4.94
CA GLY A 184 7.70 10.82 5.99
C GLY A 184 6.69 9.69 6.20
N CYS A 185 5.76 9.45 5.28
CA CYS A 185 4.96 8.24 5.20
C CYS A 185 5.34 7.45 3.95
N SER A 186 5.69 6.19 4.15
CA SER A 186 5.87 5.20 3.09
C SER A 186 5.57 3.82 3.67
N LYS A 187 5.40 2.81 2.80
CA LYS A 187 5.31 1.41 3.23
C LYS A 187 6.48 1.01 4.15
N GLY A 188 7.70 1.39 3.75
CA GLY A 188 8.91 1.20 4.56
C GLY A 188 8.86 1.92 5.91
N LYS A 189 8.43 3.18 5.95
CA LYS A 189 8.32 3.91 7.22
C LYS A 189 7.28 3.31 8.15
N GLY A 190 6.19 2.78 7.59
CA GLY A 190 5.21 1.99 8.34
C GLY A 190 5.86 0.78 9.04
N ILE A 191 6.75 0.07 8.36
CA ILE A 191 7.50 -1.04 8.94
C ILE A 191 8.43 -0.57 10.06
N GLU A 192 9.14 0.55 9.89
CA GLU A 192 9.99 1.09 10.96
C GLU A 192 9.19 1.46 12.21
N LEU A 193 8.03 2.10 12.04
CA LEU A 193 7.14 2.43 13.15
C LEU A 193 6.59 1.16 13.82
N LEU A 194 6.23 0.16 13.02
CA LEU A 194 5.80 -1.14 13.53
C LEU A 194 6.90 -1.83 14.35
N LYS A 195 8.17 -1.79 13.90
CA LYS A 195 9.34 -2.31 14.65
C LYS A 195 9.53 -1.63 16.01
N GLN A 196 9.19 -0.33 16.11
CA GLN A 196 9.31 0.41 17.38
C GLN A 196 8.21 0.00 18.37
N GLN A 197 7.01 -0.28 17.87
CA GLN A 197 5.87 -0.67 18.70
C GLN A 197 5.91 -2.14 19.11
N LEU A 198 6.54 -2.99 18.29
CA LEU A 198 6.50 -4.44 18.44
C LEU A 198 7.92 -5.02 18.35
N SER A 199 8.34 -5.76 19.39
CA SER A 199 9.69 -6.31 19.52
C SER A 199 9.91 -7.54 18.62
N PHE A 200 9.90 -7.34 17.30
CA PHE A 200 10.12 -8.40 16.32
C PHE A 200 11.60 -8.61 16.03
N LYS A 201 12.01 -9.90 15.96
CA LYS A 201 13.38 -10.27 15.62
C LYS A 201 13.66 -10.16 14.12
N THR A 202 12.69 -10.53 13.29
CA THR A 202 12.83 -10.59 11.83
C THR A 202 11.53 -10.14 11.21
N ILE A 203 11.60 -9.14 10.32
CA ILE A 203 10.47 -8.70 9.52
C ILE A 203 10.86 -8.86 8.07
N ALA A 204 10.19 -9.79 7.42
CA ALA A 204 10.23 -9.97 5.99
C ALA A 204 9.21 -9.08 5.29
N GLY A 205 9.51 -8.68 4.06
CA GLY A 205 8.65 -7.87 3.20
C GLY A 205 8.49 -8.53 1.85
N ILE A 206 7.28 -8.51 1.29
CA ILE A 206 7.03 -8.89 -0.10
C ILE A 206 6.17 -7.82 -0.79
N GLY A 207 6.53 -7.46 -2.01
CA GLY A 207 5.80 -6.51 -2.85
C GLY A 207 6.14 -6.73 -4.33
N ASP A 208 5.53 -5.95 -5.21
CA ASP A 208 5.68 -6.13 -6.66
C ASP A 208 5.87 -4.84 -7.47
N SER A 209 5.58 -3.67 -6.88
CA SER A 209 5.54 -2.38 -7.58
C SER A 209 6.49 -1.33 -6.98
N TYR A 210 6.61 -0.17 -7.62
CA TYR A 210 7.57 0.88 -7.23
C TYR A 210 7.30 1.45 -5.83
N ASN A 211 6.03 1.52 -5.39
CA ASN A 211 5.66 1.92 -4.05
C ASN A 211 6.11 0.93 -2.95
N ASP A 212 6.55 -0.28 -3.34
CA ASP A 212 7.12 -1.30 -2.44
C ASP A 212 8.63 -1.17 -2.24
N ILE A 213 9.34 -0.42 -3.07
CA ILE A 213 10.80 -0.24 -2.90
C ILE A 213 11.17 0.17 -1.46
N PRO A 214 10.47 1.12 -0.80
CA PRO A 214 10.70 1.41 0.61
C PRO A 214 10.46 0.22 1.55
N LEU A 215 9.43 -0.61 1.29
CA LEU A 215 9.17 -1.84 2.05
C LEU A 215 10.35 -2.81 1.91
N LEU A 216 10.73 -3.12 0.66
CA LEU A 216 11.78 -4.08 0.33
C LEU A 216 13.13 -3.69 0.95
N ARG A 217 13.50 -2.41 0.90
CA ARG A 217 14.72 -1.88 1.52
C ARG A 217 14.72 -1.94 3.06
N THR A 218 13.55 -1.90 3.68
CA THR A 218 13.41 -1.82 5.14
C THR A 218 13.35 -3.21 5.80
N THR A 219 12.97 -4.22 5.03
CA THR A 219 12.77 -5.60 5.51
C THR A 219 13.92 -6.52 5.14
N SER A 220 14.16 -7.52 5.98
CA SER A 220 15.12 -8.58 5.71
C SER A 220 14.61 -9.87 6.36
N PRO A 221 14.33 -10.94 5.58
CA PRO A 221 14.49 -11.01 4.13
C PRO A 221 13.45 -10.20 3.33
N SER A 222 13.81 -9.71 2.14
CA SER A 222 12.87 -9.05 1.22
C SER A 222 12.65 -9.87 -0.06
N PHE A 223 11.41 -9.88 -0.55
CA PHE A 223 10.97 -10.70 -1.67
C PHE A 223 10.22 -9.86 -2.71
N THR A 224 10.41 -10.15 -3.99
CA THR A 224 9.56 -9.66 -5.08
C THR A 224 9.38 -10.75 -6.13
N PHE A 225 8.55 -10.52 -7.14
CA PHE A 225 8.28 -11.53 -8.16
C PHE A 225 9.25 -11.46 -9.34
N HIS A 226 9.44 -12.59 -10.02
CA HIS A 226 10.13 -12.64 -11.31
C HIS A 226 9.49 -11.73 -12.38
N SER A 227 8.19 -11.46 -12.26
CA SER A 227 7.43 -10.58 -13.15
C SER A 227 7.51 -9.09 -12.79
N SER A 228 8.03 -8.73 -11.62
CA SER A 228 8.10 -7.33 -11.18
C SER A 228 9.00 -6.47 -12.08
N PRO A 229 8.85 -5.14 -12.08
CA PRO A 229 9.76 -4.25 -12.79
C PRO A 229 11.22 -4.43 -12.32
N ASP A 230 12.18 -4.25 -13.22
CA ASP A 230 13.60 -4.49 -12.90
C ASP A 230 14.12 -3.57 -11.78
N ALA A 231 13.64 -2.33 -11.71
CA ALA A 231 13.94 -1.42 -10.62
C ALA A 231 13.47 -1.95 -9.26
N VAL A 232 12.38 -2.73 -9.21
CA VAL A 232 11.87 -3.35 -7.98
C VAL A 232 12.67 -4.61 -7.66
N LYS A 233 12.98 -5.44 -8.67
CA LYS A 233 13.84 -6.64 -8.52
C LYS A 233 15.18 -6.34 -7.88
N GLN A 234 15.80 -5.23 -8.24
CA GLN A 234 17.12 -4.82 -7.73
C GLN A 234 17.10 -4.48 -6.22
N GLU A 235 15.92 -4.26 -5.64
CA GLU A 235 15.75 -3.83 -4.24
C GLU A 235 15.32 -4.98 -3.32
N ALA A 236 15.00 -6.15 -3.88
CA ALA A 236 14.66 -7.36 -3.15
C ALA A 236 15.86 -8.31 -3.05
N GLN A 237 15.94 -9.05 -1.94
CA GLN A 237 16.97 -10.08 -1.77
C GLN A 237 16.65 -11.38 -2.52
N PHE A 238 15.37 -11.69 -2.70
CA PHE A 238 14.92 -12.93 -3.32
C PHE A 238 13.83 -12.66 -4.35
N LEU A 239 13.88 -13.41 -5.45
CA LEU A 239 12.80 -13.49 -6.42
C LEU A 239 12.02 -14.78 -6.20
N VAL A 240 10.69 -14.69 -6.22
CA VAL A 240 9.77 -15.80 -5.98
C VAL A 240 8.61 -15.82 -6.99
N ASP A 241 7.89 -16.93 -7.09
CA ASP A 241 6.67 -17.06 -7.90
C ASP A 241 5.39 -16.81 -7.10
N SER A 242 5.47 -16.88 -5.77
CA SER A 242 4.32 -16.76 -4.87
C SER A 242 4.69 -16.29 -3.46
N LEU A 243 3.68 -15.79 -2.74
CA LEU A 243 3.81 -15.48 -1.32
C LEU A 243 4.07 -16.74 -0.50
N ALA A 244 3.43 -17.86 -0.84
CA ALA A 244 3.68 -19.14 -0.19
C ALA A 244 5.16 -19.56 -0.28
N GLU A 245 5.80 -19.35 -1.44
CA GLU A 245 7.23 -19.59 -1.61
C GLU A 245 8.08 -18.66 -0.74
N ALA A 246 7.76 -17.36 -0.70
CA ALA A 246 8.45 -16.41 0.19
C ALA A 246 8.39 -16.86 1.66
N VAL A 247 7.22 -17.33 2.13
CA VAL A 247 7.09 -17.92 3.47
C VAL A 247 7.98 -19.15 3.61
N ALA A 248 7.98 -20.06 2.63
CA ALA A 248 8.78 -21.28 2.67
C ALA A 248 10.30 -21.00 2.69
N VAL A 249 10.76 -19.97 1.96
CA VAL A 249 12.16 -19.52 1.99
C VAL A 249 12.49 -18.91 3.35
N MET A 250 11.68 -17.96 3.81
CA MET A 250 11.84 -17.31 5.11
C MET A 250 11.88 -18.33 6.26
N MET A 251 11.05 -19.37 6.21
CA MET A 251 10.99 -20.40 7.26
C MET A 251 12.24 -21.29 7.29
N ARG A 252 12.90 -21.51 6.15
CA ARG A 252 14.16 -22.25 6.05
C ARG A 252 15.39 -21.45 6.50
N MET A 253 15.27 -20.13 6.63
CA MET A 253 16.37 -19.29 7.09
C MET A 253 16.68 -19.53 8.58
N PRO A 254 17.97 -19.66 8.94
CA PRO A 254 18.38 -19.79 10.34
C PRO A 254 17.91 -18.57 11.14
N GLU A 255 17.59 -18.78 12.41
CA GLU A 255 17.36 -17.64 13.30
C GLU A 255 18.68 -16.86 13.44
N GLU A 256 18.65 -15.54 13.23
CA GLU A 256 19.80 -14.69 13.48
C GLU A 256 20.28 -14.90 14.93
N LYS A 257 21.51 -15.39 15.07
CA LYS A 257 22.16 -15.53 16.38
C LYS A 257 22.52 -14.12 16.86
N ARG A 258 22.12 -13.82 18.10
CA ARG A 258 22.41 -12.58 18.83
C ARG A 258 23.89 -12.21 18.83
#